data_AF-A0A6N2NE49-F1
#
_entry.id   AF-A0A6N2NE49-F1
#
_cell.length_a   1.000
_cell.length_b   1.000
_cell.length_c   1.000
_cell.angle_alpha   90.00
_cell.angle_beta   90.00
_cell.angle_gamma   90.00
#
_symmetry.space_group_name_H-M   'P 1'
#
loop_
_entity.id
_entity.type
_entity.pdbx_description
1 polymer ?
#
loop_
_entity_poly.entity_id
_entity_poly.type
_entity_poly.pdbx_seq_one_letter_code
_entity_poly.pdbx_strand_id
1 'polypeptide(L)'
;MDLPGFSLSSASHVLPSPGFSLSVPNGIRWSTELTRNAFHRMTTADPELEPPILTVNTVISLLAVDYPAGKLACYVSDDGCSPVTYYSLVEASKFARLWVPFCKKHDIQDRAPFRYFSSEEVPLNNSLEFQQEYNKMKDEYEELASKIKDANKKSIDWNLECDFAVLSIEMRKNHPAIIKVVWENKDGISDELPHLIYVSREKRPKHPHHYKAGAMNVLTRVSGLMTNAPFILNLDCDMFVNNPNIVCHAMCLLLGSRNERESGFAQCPQYFYDKLKHDPFGNQFEVLHKYLGNGASGIQGPFVRGTGCFHRRKVIYGACPHDIGSQAKSLTPVHEYLEIGLSIRAWWNNQRMGRINATNPWLFGAISVFLKILRVSGTVFEVTQKEQSSNNGGDEGRFTFDASPLFMPGTTILLLQLTAFVVGFGGMQSPSVNDASGLGEIVCSVVVVICFWPFVKGLFGKGKYGIPVSTICKSSLLSLSFVYLVKNASKSQ
;
A
#
# COMPACT_ATOMS: atom_id res chain seq x y z
N MET A 1 20.41 30.27 -17.60
CA MET A 1 19.40 30.73 -16.62
C MET A 1 18.56 29.53 -16.29
N ASP A 2 19.02 28.78 -15.31
CA ASP A 2 18.46 27.48 -14.91
C ASP A 2 17.19 27.71 -14.11
N LEU A 3 16.07 27.17 -14.60
CA LEU A 3 14.85 27.04 -13.82
C LEU A 3 15.04 25.90 -12.81
N PRO A 4 14.75 26.11 -11.52
CA PRO A 4 14.95 25.06 -10.52
C PRO A 4 13.98 23.91 -10.79
N GLY A 5 14.54 22.72 -11.01
CA GLY A 5 13.76 21.49 -11.08
C GLY A 5 12.99 21.29 -9.78
N PHE A 6 11.68 21.03 -9.90
CA PHE A 6 10.86 20.61 -8.78
C PHE A 6 11.35 19.24 -8.29
N SER A 7 12.23 19.27 -7.28
CA SER A 7 12.50 18.15 -6.38
C SER A 7 11.38 18.14 -5.34
N LEU A 8 10.57 17.07 -5.33
CA LEU A 8 9.70 16.76 -4.20
C LEU A 8 10.57 16.20 -3.08
N SER A 9 11.37 17.10 -2.48
CA SER A 9 12.12 16.83 -1.26
C SER A 9 11.21 16.19 -0.22
N SER A 10 11.46 14.90 0.01
CA SER A 10 11.03 14.06 1.13
C SER A 10 10.56 14.88 2.34
N ALA A 11 9.25 14.86 2.58
CA ALA A 11 8.71 15.17 3.88
C ALA A 11 9.05 14.00 4.81
N SER A 12 10.08 14.20 5.62
CA SER A 12 10.36 13.36 6.77
C SER A 12 9.27 13.58 7.82
N HIS A 13 8.86 12.46 8.42
CA HIS A 13 8.12 12.32 9.67
C HIS A 13 6.60 12.14 9.58
N VAL A 14 6.24 10.86 9.73
CA VAL A 14 4.98 10.30 10.25
C VAL A 14 3.85 10.24 9.22
N LEU A 15 4.01 9.30 8.30
CA LEU A 15 2.90 8.51 7.77
C LEU A 15 3.00 7.11 8.43
N PRO A 16 1.98 6.63 9.15
CA PRO A 16 1.98 5.25 9.60
C PRO A 16 1.88 4.38 8.35
N SER A 17 2.93 3.61 8.03
CA SER A 17 2.83 2.56 7.01
C SER A 17 1.91 1.48 7.55
N PRO A 18 0.69 1.32 7.02
CA PRO A 18 -0.16 0.25 7.46
C PRO A 18 0.13 -0.92 6.53
N GLY A 19 0.88 -1.90 7.02
CA GLY A 19 0.99 -3.15 6.28
C GLY A 19 -0.36 -3.88 6.27
N PHE A 20 -0.44 -4.97 5.51
CA PHE A 20 -1.72 -5.47 5.04
C PHE A 20 -1.95 -6.96 5.24
N SER A 21 -3.22 -7.37 5.22
CA SER A 21 -3.64 -8.76 5.34
C SER A 21 -4.69 -9.18 4.28
N LEU A 22 -4.67 -10.46 3.87
CA LEU A 22 -5.50 -11.09 2.80
C LEU A 22 -6.56 -12.07 3.32
N SER A 23 -7.85 -11.69 3.40
CA SER A 23 -8.91 -12.57 3.90
C SER A 23 -10.06 -12.85 2.90
N VAL A 24 -10.75 -13.97 3.12
CA VAL A 24 -12.03 -14.40 2.47
C VAL A 24 -12.89 -15.05 3.57
N PRO A 25 -14.24 -14.89 3.59
CA PRO A 25 -15.12 -15.50 4.60
C PRO A 25 -15.14 -17.04 4.55
N ASN A 26 -15.32 -17.67 5.72
CA ASN A 26 -15.22 -19.11 5.94
C ASN A 26 -16.41 -19.91 5.36
N GLY A 27 -16.12 -21.05 4.74
CA GLY A 27 -17.10 -22.13 4.54
C GLY A 27 -17.11 -22.79 3.17
N ILE A 28 -16.08 -23.57 2.81
CA ILE A 28 -16.12 -24.50 1.66
C ILE A 28 -15.29 -25.74 2.00
N ARG A 29 -15.80 -26.94 1.68
CA ARG A 29 -15.16 -28.25 1.92
C ARG A 29 -14.36 -28.68 0.68
N TRP A 30 -13.14 -29.18 0.89
CA TRP A 30 -12.13 -29.40 -0.16
C TRP A 30 -12.21 -30.78 -0.83
N SER A 31 -11.91 -30.81 -2.14
CA SER A 31 -11.62 -32.03 -2.93
C SER A 31 -10.10 -32.24 -3.05
N THR A 32 -9.65 -33.49 -3.09
CA THR A 32 -8.25 -33.93 -2.98
C THR A 32 -7.39 -33.70 -4.24
N GLU A 33 -7.97 -33.24 -5.34
CA GLU A 33 -7.26 -33.00 -6.61
C GLU A 33 -7.01 -31.50 -6.89
N LEU A 34 -6.09 -30.89 -6.13
CA LEU A 34 -5.66 -29.50 -6.38
C LEU A 34 -4.73 -29.44 -7.63
N THR A 35 -5.07 -28.63 -8.63
CA THR A 35 -4.25 -28.46 -9.85
C THR A 35 -2.88 -27.81 -9.61
N ARG A 36 -2.01 -27.94 -10.63
CA ARG A 36 -0.58 -27.59 -10.66
C ARG A 36 -0.27 -26.12 -10.27
N ASN A 37 0.81 -25.98 -9.51
CA ASN A 37 1.66 -24.82 -9.16
C ASN A 37 1.00 -23.43 -9.02
N ALA A 38 0.96 -22.88 -7.79
CA ALA A 38 0.69 -21.45 -7.54
C ALA A 38 2.01 -20.71 -7.26
N PHE A 39 2.19 -19.58 -7.94
CA PHE A 39 3.41 -18.79 -7.88
C PHE A 39 3.19 -17.48 -7.16
N HIS A 40 4.01 -17.20 -6.14
CA HIS A 40 3.95 -15.97 -5.36
C HIS A 40 5.04 -15.01 -5.84
N ARG A 41 4.64 -13.81 -6.26
CA ARG A 41 5.55 -12.73 -6.61
C ARG A 41 5.57 -11.66 -5.57
N MET A 42 6.76 -11.22 -5.28
CA MET A 42 7.01 -10.08 -4.44
C MET A 42 8.00 -9.16 -5.13
N THR A 43 7.74 -7.86 -5.08
CA THR A 43 8.70 -6.85 -5.56
C THR A 43 9.13 -5.99 -4.39
N THR A 44 10.43 -5.77 -4.25
CA THR A 44 11.01 -4.76 -3.36
C THR A 44 11.84 -3.76 -4.16
N ALA A 45 11.73 -2.48 -3.79
CA ALA A 45 12.35 -1.37 -4.51
C ALA A 45 13.81 -1.15 -4.11
N ASP A 46 14.07 -0.92 -2.82
CA ASP A 46 15.40 -0.70 -2.24
C ASP A 46 15.30 -0.89 -0.70
N PRO A 47 16.29 -1.50 -0.03
CA PRO A 47 16.29 -1.70 1.43
C PRO A 47 16.21 -0.41 2.28
N GLU A 48 16.62 0.74 1.74
CA GLU A 48 16.52 2.04 2.42
C GLU A 48 15.09 2.59 2.39
N LEU A 49 14.36 2.32 1.30
CA LEU A 49 12.97 2.72 1.13
C LEU A 49 12.01 1.71 1.78
N GLU A 50 12.39 0.43 1.79
CA GLU A 50 11.60 -0.69 2.28
C GLU A 50 12.46 -1.58 3.18
N PRO A 51 12.38 -1.43 4.52
CA PRO A 51 13.22 -2.18 5.45
C PRO A 51 13.16 -3.69 5.18
N PRO A 52 14.30 -4.40 5.09
CA PRO A 52 14.34 -5.82 4.71
C PRO A 52 13.48 -6.73 5.59
N ILE A 53 13.25 -6.36 6.85
CA ILE A 53 12.38 -7.09 7.77
C ILE A 53 10.91 -7.13 7.33
N LEU A 54 10.40 -6.11 6.62
CA LEU A 54 9.06 -6.15 6.03
C LEU A 54 9.01 -7.24 4.96
N THR A 55 10.01 -7.24 4.08
CA THR A 55 10.15 -8.24 3.03
C THR A 55 10.22 -9.65 3.61
N VAL A 56 11.03 -9.85 4.65
CA VAL A 56 11.18 -11.14 5.32
C VAL A 56 9.87 -11.63 5.94
N ASN A 57 9.13 -10.78 6.64
CA ASN A 57 7.85 -11.17 7.25
C ASN A 57 6.81 -11.61 6.21
N THR A 58 6.74 -10.88 5.10
CA THR A 58 5.88 -11.23 3.98
C THR A 58 6.27 -12.58 3.37
N VAL A 59 7.56 -12.79 3.08
CA VAL A 59 8.07 -14.06 2.54
C VAL A 59 7.76 -15.22 3.47
N ILE A 60 8.04 -15.08 4.77
CA ILE A 60 7.75 -16.13 5.76
C ILE A 60 6.26 -16.46 5.77
N SER A 61 5.38 -15.46 5.74
CA SER A 61 3.92 -15.69 5.70
C SER A 61 3.48 -16.45 4.44
N LEU A 62 4.11 -16.19 3.29
CA LEU A 62 3.84 -16.86 2.02
C LEU A 62 4.34 -18.31 2.00
N LEU A 63 5.49 -18.58 2.62
CA LEU A 63 6.04 -19.93 2.72
C LEU A 63 5.22 -20.82 3.67
N ALA A 64 4.46 -20.20 4.57
CA ALA A 64 3.69 -20.86 5.62
C ALA A 64 2.20 -21.04 5.29
N VAL A 65 1.76 -20.85 4.05
CA VAL A 65 0.36 -21.07 3.66
C VAL A 65 0.01 -22.57 3.59
N ASP A 66 -1.26 -22.89 3.78
CA ASP A 66 -1.76 -24.27 3.78
C ASP A 66 -2.05 -24.74 2.34
N TYR A 67 -0.98 -24.95 1.58
CA TYR A 67 -1.00 -25.55 0.25
C TYR A 67 0.19 -26.52 0.10
N PRO A 68 0.10 -27.55 -0.76
CA PRO A 68 1.22 -28.47 -0.96
C PRO A 68 2.50 -27.73 -1.37
N ALA A 69 3.57 -27.89 -0.59
CA ALA A 69 4.81 -27.13 -0.75
C ALA A 69 5.46 -27.32 -2.13
N GLY A 70 5.46 -28.55 -2.66
CA GLY A 70 5.95 -28.85 -4.01
C GLY A 70 5.11 -28.23 -5.15
N LYS A 71 3.94 -27.64 -4.82
CA LYS A 71 3.11 -26.86 -5.76
C LYS A 71 3.23 -25.36 -5.52
N LEU A 72 4.14 -24.90 -4.65
CA LEU A 72 4.35 -23.49 -4.41
C LEU A 72 5.76 -23.08 -4.77
N ALA A 73 5.88 -21.86 -5.30
CA ALA A 73 7.17 -21.22 -5.42
C ALA A 73 7.04 -19.72 -5.16
N CYS A 74 7.92 -19.20 -4.31
CA CYS A 74 8.01 -17.81 -3.91
C CYS A 74 9.19 -17.16 -4.64
N TYR A 75 8.91 -16.06 -5.36
CA TYR A 75 9.91 -15.32 -6.10
C TYR A 75 9.93 -13.88 -5.63
N VAL A 76 11.12 -13.47 -5.18
CA VAL A 76 11.37 -12.13 -4.69
C VAL A 76 12.19 -11.38 -5.73
N SER A 77 11.59 -10.37 -6.34
CA SER A 77 12.28 -9.42 -7.21
C SER A 77 12.82 -8.27 -6.39
N ASP A 78 14.13 -8.08 -6.46
CA ASP A 78 14.84 -6.98 -5.81
C ASP A 78 15.37 -6.02 -6.86
N ASP A 79 14.71 -4.88 -7.00
CA ASP A 79 15.17 -3.82 -7.88
C ASP A 79 16.38 -3.07 -7.30
N GLY A 80 16.61 -3.14 -5.99
CA GLY A 80 17.73 -2.49 -5.34
C GLY A 80 19.05 -3.22 -5.57
N CYS A 81 19.01 -4.49 -6.01
CA CYS A 81 20.17 -5.37 -6.10
C CYS A 81 21.00 -5.34 -4.80
N SER A 82 20.31 -5.48 -3.67
CA SER A 82 20.86 -5.27 -2.34
C SER A 82 21.41 -6.57 -1.74
N PRO A 83 22.68 -6.59 -1.31
CA PRO A 83 23.24 -7.75 -0.62
C PRO A 83 22.51 -7.99 0.71
N VAL A 84 22.06 -6.93 1.39
CA VAL A 84 21.28 -7.02 2.64
C VAL A 84 19.94 -7.71 2.39
N THR A 85 19.26 -7.41 1.28
CA THR A 85 17.98 -8.06 0.93
C THR A 85 18.19 -9.54 0.68
N TYR A 86 19.21 -9.91 -0.10
CA TYR A 86 19.53 -11.32 -0.35
C TYR A 86 19.92 -12.06 0.93
N TYR A 87 20.77 -11.47 1.78
CA TYR A 87 21.14 -12.02 3.10
C TYR A 87 19.90 -12.26 3.96
N SER A 88 19.00 -11.27 4.01
CA SER A 88 17.76 -11.36 4.77
C SER A 88 16.88 -12.52 4.30
N LEU A 89 16.84 -12.81 2.99
CA LEU A 89 16.11 -13.97 2.45
C LEU A 89 16.77 -15.30 2.83
N VAL A 90 18.10 -15.37 2.85
CA VAL A 90 18.84 -16.56 3.30
C VAL A 90 18.52 -16.84 4.77
N GLU A 91 18.61 -15.84 5.65
CA GLU A 91 18.25 -16.01 7.07
C GLU A 91 16.76 -16.32 7.25
N ALA A 92 15.87 -15.67 6.48
CA ALA A 92 14.44 -15.97 6.50
C ALA A 92 14.15 -17.42 6.10
N SER A 93 14.88 -17.99 5.14
CA SER A 93 14.72 -19.39 4.74
C SER A 93 15.07 -20.36 5.88
N LYS A 94 16.11 -20.05 6.67
CA LYS A 94 16.50 -20.84 7.83
C LYS A 94 15.41 -20.81 8.91
N PHE A 95 14.91 -19.62 9.23
CA PHE A 95 13.83 -19.45 10.19
C PHE A 95 12.52 -20.10 9.72
N ALA A 96 12.17 -19.97 8.44
CA ALA A 96 10.95 -20.56 7.88
C ALA A 96 10.90 -22.09 8.08
N ARG A 97 12.05 -22.78 8.09
CA ARG A 97 12.12 -24.23 8.36
C ARG A 97 11.71 -24.60 9.78
N LEU A 98 11.80 -23.67 10.73
CA LEU A 98 11.32 -23.83 12.10
C LEU A 98 9.86 -23.36 12.22
N TRP A 99 9.55 -22.21 11.62
CA TRP A 99 8.25 -21.56 11.70
C TRP A 99 7.12 -22.34 11.02
N VAL A 100 7.36 -22.88 9.82
CA VAL A 100 6.31 -23.57 9.05
C VAL A 100 5.82 -24.84 9.75
N PRO A 101 6.69 -25.74 10.25
CA PRO A 101 6.25 -26.88 11.06
C PRO A 101 5.53 -26.46 12.34
N PHE A 102 6.01 -25.43 13.02
CA PHE A 102 5.34 -24.89 14.22
C PHE A 102 3.92 -24.40 13.92
N CYS A 103 3.75 -23.64 12.83
CA CYS A 103 2.44 -23.17 12.39
C CYS A 103 1.48 -24.31 12.10
N LYS A 104 1.95 -25.34 11.37
CA LYS A 104 1.15 -26.52 11.02
C LYS A 104 0.81 -27.36 12.25
N LYS A 105 1.77 -27.59 13.16
CA LYS A 105 1.59 -28.39 14.38
C LYS A 105 0.51 -27.81 15.29
N HIS A 106 0.47 -26.48 15.41
CA HIS A 106 -0.40 -25.78 16.36
C HIS A 106 -1.57 -25.03 15.70
N ASP A 107 -1.84 -25.29 14.42
CA ASP A 107 -2.91 -24.66 13.63
C ASP A 107 -2.95 -23.12 13.75
N ILE A 108 -1.76 -22.50 13.71
CA ILE A 108 -1.62 -21.05 13.84
C ILE A 108 -2.28 -20.38 12.63
N GLN A 109 -3.19 -19.43 12.86
CA GLN A 109 -3.88 -18.74 11.75
C GLN A 109 -3.03 -17.60 11.18
N ASP A 110 -2.48 -16.73 12.03
CA ASP A 110 -1.62 -15.63 11.59
C ASP A 110 -0.21 -16.14 11.27
N ARG A 111 0.06 -16.33 9.97
CA ARG A 111 1.34 -16.86 9.47
C ARG A 111 2.48 -15.84 9.44
N ALA A 112 2.20 -14.58 9.79
CA ALA A 112 3.19 -13.51 9.90
C ALA A 112 3.73 -13.42 11.34
N PRO A 113 5.01 -13.78 11.59
CA PRO A 113 5.56 -13.86 12.94
C PRO A 113 5.45 -12.55 13.73
N PHE A 114 5.74 -11.41 13.08
CA PHE A 114 5.67 -10.11 13.75
C PHE A 114 4.28 -9.80 14.31
N ARG A 115 3.20 -10.21 13.63
CA ARG A 115 1.83 -10.02 14.12
C ARG A 115 1.49 -11.02 15.20
N TYR A 116 1.84 -12.29 14.98
CA TYR A 116 1.58 -13.36 15.92
C TYR A 116 2.20 -13.08 17.30
N PHE A 117 3.46 -12.66 17.34
CA PHE A 117 4.17 -12.37 18.60
C PHE A 117 3.91 -10.96 19.16
N SER A 118 3.24 -10.07 18.43
CA SER A 118 2.87 -8.73 18.93
C SER A 118 1.55 -8.74 19.71
N SER A 119 0.76 -9.81 19.64
CA SER A 119 -0.49 -9.92 20.41
C SER A 119 -0.17 -10.06 21.90
N GLU A 120 -0.78 -9.22 22.75
CA GLU A 120 -0.63 -9.28 24.22
C GLU A 120 -1.32 -10.52 24.83
N GLU A 121 -2.17 -11.20 24.07
CA GLU A 121 -2.82 -12.44 24.49
C GLU A 121 -1.90 -13.64 24.24
N VAL A 122 -1.03 -13.93 25.22
CA VAL A 122 -0.43 -15.27 25.31
C VAL A 122 -1.57 -16.26 25.54
N PRO A 123 -1.74 -17.32 24.73
CA PRO A 123 -2.81 -18.28 24.93
C PRO A 123 -2.61 -18.98 26.29
N LEU A 124 -3.33 -18.50 27.32
CA LEU A 124 -3.16 -18.94 28.72
C LEU A 124 -3.59 -20.40 28.94
N ASN A 125 -4.24 -21.01 27.95
CA ASN A 125 -4.92 -22.29 28.06
C ASN A 125 -4.22 -23.46 27.33
N ASN A 126 -2.96 -23.28 26.94
CA ASN A 126 -2.21 -24.25 26.15
C ASN A 126 -1.30 -25.15 27.01
N SER A 127 -0.93 -26.32 26.47
CA SER A 127 -0.05 -27.29 27.14
C SER A 127 1.33 -26.70 27.47
N LEU A 128 2.01 -27.25 28.48
CA LEU A 128 3.38 -26.87 28.84
C LEU A 128 4.36 -27.01 27.64
N GLU A 129 4.15 -28.05 26.82
CA GLU A 129 4.91 -28.28 25.58
C GLU A 129 4.73 -27.11 24.59
N PHE A 130 3.49 -26.65 24.38
CA PHE A 130 3.23 -25.49 23.53
C PHE A 130 3.92 -24.24 24.05
N GLN A 131 3.86 -23.98 25.36
CA GLN A 131 4.49 -22.79 25.94
C GLN A 131 6.01 -22.78 25.74
N GLN A 132 6.66 -23.93 25.89
CA GLN A 132 8.09 -24.07 25.64
C GLN A 132 8.44 -23.85 24.16
N GLU A 133 7.69 -24.46 23.24
CA GLU A 133 7.87 -24.28 21.80
C GLU A 133 7.59 -22.84 21.35
N TYR A 134 6.56 -22.20 21.91
CA TYR A 134 6.22 -20.81 21.66
C TYR A 134 7.34 -19.86 22.05
N ASN A 135 7.87 -19.98 23.28
CA ASN A 135 8.96 -19.12 23.76
C ASN A 135 10.21 -19.31 22.90
N LYS A 136 10.57 -20.57 22.61
CA LYS A 136 11.68 -20.86 21.70
C LYS A 136 11.48 -20.22 20.33
N MET A 137 10.29 -20.34 19.74
CA MET A 137 10.00 -19.77 18.42
C MET A 137 10.04 -18.24 18.43
N LYS A 138 9.61 -17.61 19.53
CA LYS A 138 9.69 -16.18 19.73
C LYS A 138 11.15 -15.72 19.79
N ASP A 139 11.99 -16.40 20.55
CA ASP A 139 13.43 -16.09 20.67
C ASP A 139 14.14 -16.20 19.30
N GLU A 140 13.84 -17.26 18.53
CA GLU A 140 14.37 -17.46 17.17
C GLU A 140 13.94 -16.34 16.21
N TYR A 141 12.70 -15.84 16.34
CA TYR A 141 12.22 -14.71 15.54
C TYR A 141 12.90 -13.39 15.94
N GLU A 142 13.08 -13.15 17.24
CA GLU A 142 13.80 -11.98 17.74
C GLU A 142 15.27 -11.98 17.31
N GLU A 143 15.91 -13.16 17.29
CA GLU A 143 17.26 -13.34 16.77
C GLU A 143 17.33 -13.02 15.26
N LEU A 144 16.40 -13.53 14.46
CA LEU A 144 16.29 -13.20 13.03
C LEU A 144 16.14 -11.69 12.82
N ALA A 145 15.22 -11.05 13.54
CA ALA A 145 14.99 -9.61 13.44
C ALA A 145 16.24 -8.81 13.82
N SER A 146 16.99 -9.27 14.84
CA SER A 146 18.25 -8.69 15.26
C SER A 146 19.33 -8.82 14.19
N LYS A 147 19.52 -10.01 13.60
CA LYS A 147 20.48 -10.25 12.50
C LYS A 147 20.23 -9.34 11.30
N ILE A 148 18.96 -9.21 10.89
CA ILE A 148 18.57 -8.34 9.77
C ILE A 148 18.84 -6.87 10.10
N LYS A 149 18.49 -6.43 11.31
CA LYS A 149 18.72 -5.06 11.77
C LYS A 149 20.21 -4.73 11.84
N ASP A 150 21.03 -5.67 12.31
CA ASP A 150 22.48 -5.54 12.36
C ASP A 150 23.10 -5.48 10.96
N ALA A 151 22.66 -6.34 10.05
CA ALA A 151 23.10 -6.34 8.65
C ALA A 151 22.74 -5.04 7.92
N ASN A 152 21.63 -4.41 8.30
CA ASN A 152 21.23 -3.11 7.74
C ASN A 152 22.02 -1.92 8.32
N LYS A 153 22.62 -2.08 9.51
CA LYS A 153 23.38 -1.02 10.20
C LYS A 153 24.89 -1.11 9.97
N LYS A 154 25.42 -2.32 9.85
CA LYS A 154 26.84 -2.58 9.64
C LYS A 154 27.13 -2.57 8.14
N SER A 155 28.22 -1.93 7.74
CA SER A 155 28.88 -2.23 6.47
C SER A 155 29.54 -3.61 6.60
N ILE A 156 28.75 -4.67 6.55
CA ILE A 156 29.27 -6.03 6.40
C ILE A 156 30.09 -6.04 5.12
N ASP A 157 31.32 -6.57 5.18
CA ASP A 157 32.10 -6.78 3.97
C ASP A 157 31.53 -7.98 3.22
N TRP A 158 30.57 -7.70 2.34
CA TRP A 158 29.87 -8.66 1.51
C TRP A 158 30.78 -9.39 0.51
N ASN A 159 32.03 -8.94 0.34
CA ASN A 159 32.98 -9.56 -0.59
C ASN A 159 33.64 -10.83 -0.03
N LEU A 160 33.50 -11.10 1.27
CA LEU A 160 34.10 -12.27 1.92
C LEU A 160 33.35 -13.58 1.61
N GLU A 161 32.10 -13.51 1.17
CA GLU A 161 31.31 -14.68 0.76
C GLU A 161 31.04 -14.65 -0.75
N CYS A 162 31.50 -15.68 -1.47
CA CYS A 162 31.43 -15.77 -2.94
C CYS A 162 30.01 -15.58 -3.52
N ASP A 163 28.97 -15.93 -2.78
CA ASP A 163 27.58 -15.77 -3.23
C ASP A 163 27.09 -14.31 -3.19
N PHE A 164 27.71 -13.46 -2.38
CA PHE A 164 27.36 -12.06 -2.17
C PHE A 164 28.21 -11.09 -3.00
N ALA A 165 29.40 -11.50 -3.44
CA ALA A 165 30.30 -10.69 -4.27
C ALA A 165 29.66 -10.19 -5.60
N VAL A 166 28.67 -10.91 -6.13
CA VAL A 166 27.92 -10.52 -7.34
C VAL A 166 26.94 -9.37 -7.07
N LEU A 167 26.59 -9.11 -5.80
CA LEU A 167 25.62 -8.11 -5.33
C LEU A 167 26.31 -6.86 -4.77
N SER A 168 27.34 -6.36 -5.45
CA SER A 168 28.09 -5.20 -4.98
C SER A 168 27.27 -3.90 -5.06
N ILE A 169 27.36 -3.07 -4.02
CA ILE A 169 26.64 -1.80 -3.90
C ILE A 169 27.03 -0.84 -5.05
N GLU A 170 28.27 -0.92 -5.52
CA GLU A 170 28.81 -0.10 -6.60
C GLU A 170 28.14 -0.36 -7.95
N MET A 171 27.51 -1.53 -8.12
CA MET A 171 26.91 -1.97 -9.38
C MET A 171 25.37 -1.85 -9.41
N ARG A 172 24.69 -1.30 -8.39
CA ARG A 172 23.20 -1.24 -8.31
C ARG A 172 22.49 -0.67 -9.55
N LYS A 173 23.15 0.25 -10.29
CA LYS A 173 22.61 0.86 -11.52
C LYS A 173 23.16 0.25 -12.81
N ASN A 174 24.14 -0.64 -12.70
CA ASN A 174 24.84 -1.27 -13.82
C ASN A 174 25.33 -2.68 -13.44
N HIS A 175 24.42 -3.65 -13.47
CA HIS A 175 24.72 -5.04 -13.15
C HIS A 175 23.98 -5.99 -14.11
N PRO A 176 24.52 -7.19 -14.40
CA PRO A 176 23.80 -8.20 -15.16
C PRO A 176 22.58 -8.71 -14.39
N ALA A 177 21.73 -9.51 -15.04
CA ALA A 177 20.67 -10.22 -14.34
C ALA A 177 21.27 -11.25 -13.37
N ILE A 178 20.72 -11.31 -12.16
CA ILE A 178 21.15 -12.22 -11.09
C ILE A 178 19.92 -13.02 -10.66
N ILE A 179 20.04 -14.34 -10.72
CA ILE A 179 19.00 -15.27 -10.27
C ILE A 179 19.68 -16.25 -9.31
N LYS A 180 19.16 -16.34 -8.09
CA LYS A 180 19.68 -17.23 -7.05
C LYS A 180 18.54 -18.05 -6.48
N VAL A 181 18.71 -19.36 -6.41
CA VAL A 181 17.76 -20.24 -5.71
C VAL A 181 18.19 -20.28 -4.26
N VAL A 182 17.45 -19.58 -3.40
CA VAL A 182 17.73 -19.48 -1.95
C VAL A 182 17.35 -20.79 -1.27
N TRP A 183 16.23 -21.38 -1.67
CA TRP A 183 15.79 -22.69 -1.21
C TRP A 183 15.15 -23.49 -2.34
N GLU A 184 15.51 -24.77 -2.43
CA GLU A 184 14.98 -25.71 -3.40
C GLU A 184 14.34 -26.89 -2.69
N ASN A 185 13.06 -27.13 -2.95
CA ASN A 185 12.36 -28.34 -2.52
C ASN A 185 12.68 -29.46 -3.52
N LYS A 186 13.71 -30.26 -3.22
CA LYS A 186 14.22 -31.29 -4.14
C LYS A 186 13.41 -32.58 -4.12
N ASP A 187 12.72 -32.87 -3.01
CA ASP A 187 12.12 -34.19 -2.77
C ASP A 187 10.59 -34.21 -2.90
N GLY A 188 9.95 -33.04 -3.16
CA GLY A 188 8.50 -32.95 -3.29
C GLY A 188 7.74 -33.37 -2.02
N ILE A 189 8.43 -33.45 -0.89
CA ILE A 189 7.88 -33.85 0.41
C ILE A 189 6.91 -32.75 0.85
N SER A 190 5.68 -33.13 1.18
CA SER A 190 4.56 -32.21 1.46
C SER A 190 4.78 -31.30 2.67
N ASP A 191 5.71 -31.67 3.55
CA ASP A 191 5.99 -30.96 4.80
C ASP A 191 7.20 -30.01 4.75
N GLU A 192 7.89 -29.94 3.61
CA GLU A 192 9.00 -29.00 3.42
C GLU A 192 8.55 -27.60 2.99
N LEU A 193 9.50 -26.68 2.85
CA LEU A 193 9.25 -25.32 2.38
C LEU A 193 9.04 -25.27 0.85
N PRO A 194 8.20 -24.35 0.35
CA PRO A 194 8.15 -23.99 -1.07
C PRO A 194 9.50 -23.51 -1.61
N HIS A 195 9.72 -23.60 -2.94
CA HIS A 195 10.91 -23.00 -3.55
C HIS A 195 10.98 -21.50 -3.25
N LEU A 196 12.17 -20.99 -2.91
CA LEU A 196 12.43 -19.56 -2.73
C LEU A 196 13.50 -19.10 -3.71
N ILE A 197 13.12 -18.20 -4.62
CA ILE A 197 14.00 -17.70 -5.68
C ILE A 197 14.16 -16.20 -5.54
N TYR A 198 15.41 -15.74 -5.49
CA TYR A 198 15.79 -14.34 -5.58
C TYR A 198 16.07 -13.97 -7.03
N VAL A 199 15.53 -12.84 -7.47
CA VAL A 199 15.72 -12.29 -8.82
C VAL A 199 16.08 -10.81 -8.72
N SER A 200 17.23 -10.44 -9.27
CA SER A 200 17.57 -9.05 -9.58
C SER A 200 17.75 -8.92 -11.08
N ARG A 201 16.94 -8.08 -11.71
CA ARG A 201 16.94 -7.92 -13.17
C ARG A 201 18.13 -7.11 -13.64
N GLU A 202 18.59 -7.35 -14.86
CA GLU A 202 19.65 -6.52 -15.44
C GLU A 202 19.27 -5.04 -15.43
N LYS A 203 20.21 -4.20 -14.99
CA LYS A 203 20.10 -2.74 -15.05
C LYS A 203 21.29 -2.17 -15.78
N ARG A 204 21.02 -1.20 -16.67
CA ARG A 204 22.02 -0.42 -17.40
C ARG A 204 21.66 1.06 -17.34
N PRO A 205 22.61 1.99 -17.15
CA PRO A 205 22.31 3.41 -16.94
C PRO A 205 21.47 4.08 -18.03
N LYS A 206 21.58 3.62 -19.28
CA LYS A 206 20.88 4.18 -20.44
C LYS A 206 19.57 3.47 -20.79
N HIS A 207 19.18 2.43 -20.06
CA HIS A 207 18.00 1.63 -20.39
C HIS A 207 16.87 1.88 -19.37
N PRO A 208 15.71 2.40 -19.81
CA PRO A 208 14.57 2.55 -18.92
C PRO A 208 14.07 1.19 -18.47
N HIS A 209 13.81 1.05 -17.17
CA HIS A 209 13.43 -0.24 -16.58
C HIS A 209 11.97 -0.28 -16.11
N HIS A 210 11.18 0.79 -16.22
CA HIS A 210 9.74 0.76 -15.93
C HIS A 210 9.36 0.28 -14.51
N TYR A 211 10.19 0.56 -13.50
CA TYR A 211 9.92 0.33 -12.08
C TYR A 211 9.27 -1.05 -11.80
N LYS A 212 8.23 -1.09 -10.96
CA LYS A 212 7.49 -2.31 -10.58
C LYS A 212 6.91 -3.07 -11.77
N ALA A 213 6.39 -2.39 -12.79
CA ALA A 213 5.82 -3.05 -13.97
C ALA A 213 6.89 -3.86 -14.73
N GLY A 214 8.07 -3.29 -14.92
CA GLY A 214 9.18 -4.01 -15.54
C GLY A 214 9.68 -5.18 -14.69
N ALA A 215 9.72 -5.02 -13.36
CA ALA A 215 10.11 -6.08 -12.42
C ALA A 215 9.11 -7.26 -12.48
N MET A 216 7.81 -6.96 -12.43
CA MET A 216 6.75 -7.95 -12.59
C MET A 216 6.84 -8.67 -13.95
N ASN A 217 7.13 -7.96 -15.04
CA ASN A 217 7.30 -8.59 -16.36
C ASN A 217 8.51 -9.54 -16.40
N VAL A 218 9.63 -9.18 -15.77
CA VAL A 218 10.79 -10.07 -15.63
C VAL A 218 10.42 -11.31 -14.82
N LEU A 219 9.77 -11.16 -13.67
CA LEU A 219 9.29 -12.29 -12.88
C LEU A 219 8.35 -13.21 -13.67
N THR A 220 7.51 -12.67 -14.58
CA THR A 220 6.70 -13.51 -15.47
C THR A 220 7.55 -14.41 -16.35
N ARG A 221 8.58 -13.85 -16.98
CA ARG A 221 9.45 -14.61 -17.89
C ARG A 221 10.30 -15.63 -17.14
N VAL A 222 10.97 -15.21 -16.06
CA VAL A 222 11.82 -16.09 -15.25
C VAL A 222 11.02 -17.26 -14.69
N SER A 223 9.86 -17.00 -14.10
CA SER A 223 9.00 -18.07 -13.57
C SER A 223 8.42 -18.96 -14.66
N GLY A 224 8.15 -18.42 -15.85
CA GLY A 224 7.70 -19.21 -17.00
C GLY A 224 8.73 -20.26 -17.43
N LEU A 225 10.02 -19.96 -17.27
CA LEU A 225 11.12 -20.88 -17.56
C LEU A 225 11.39 -21.86 -16.41
N MET A 226 11.34 -21.40 -15.16
CA MET A 226 11.77 -22.20 -14.01
C MET A 226 10.67 -23.14 -13.46
N THR A 227 9.44 -22.63 -13.26
CA THR A 227 8.37 -23.38 -12.58
C THR A 227 7.06 -23.46 -13.37
N ASN A 228 6.91 -22.58 -14.37
CA ASN A 228 5.79 -22.47 -15.30
C ASN A 228 4.39 -22.57 -14.66
N ALA A 229 4.23 -21.99 -13.47
CA ALA A 229 2.97 -22.02 -12.72
C ALA A 229 1.82 -21.35 -13.50
N PRO A 230 0.64 -22.00 -13.66
CA PRO A 230 -0.51 -21.43 -14.38
C PRO A 230 -1.15 -20.24 -13.64
N PHE A 231 -1.00 -20.16 -12.32
CA PHE A 231 -1.53 -19.09 -11.49
C PHE A 231 -0.43 -18.30 -10.80
N ILE A 232 -0.64 -16.99 -10.69
CA ILE A 232 0.34 -16.02 -10.22
C ILE A 232 -0.32 -15.11 -9.19
N LEU A 233 0.10 -15.17 -7.93
CA LEU A 233 -0.22 -14.16 -6.93
C LEU A 233 0.80 -13.01 -7.02
N ASN A 234 0.30 -11.80 -7.17
CA ASN A 234 1.10 -10.58 -7.03
C ASN A 234 0.93 -9.99 -5.62
N LEU A 235 2.04 -9.73 -4.92
CA LEU A 235 2.05 -9.23 -3.55
C LEU A 235 3.15 -8.17 -3.35
N ASP A 236 2.86 -7.18 -2.50
CA ASP A 236 3.81 -6.11 -2.15
C ASP A 236 4.58 -6.46 -0.87
N CYS A 237 5.71 -5.78 -0.63
CA CYS A 237 6.63 -6.16 0.44
C CYS A 237 6.11 -5.94 1.87
N ASP A 238 5.08 -5.12 2.01
CA ASP A 238 4.39 -4.73 3.23
C ASP A 238 3.06 -5.49 3.42
N MET A 239 2.78 -6.49 2.60
CA MET A 239 1.56 -7.29 2.65
C MET A 239 1.88 -8.70 3.13
N PHE A 240 1.14 -9.24 4.09
CA PHE A 240 1.32 -10.62 4.53
C PHE A 240 0.03 -11.43 4.41
N VAL A 241 0.17 -12.75 4.51
CA VAL A 241 -0.96 -13.68 4.53
C VAL A 241 -1.46 -13.85 5.97
N ASN A 242 -2.71 -13.45 6.24
CA ASN A 242 -3.40 -13.71 7.52
C ASN A 242 -4.40 -14.86 7.46
N ASN A 243 -4.67 -15.40 6.28
CA ASN A 243 -5.47 -16.61 6.14
C ASN A 243 -4.64 -17.66 5.41
N PRO A 244 -4.20 -18.74 6.08
CA PRO A 244 -3.33 -19.72 5.47
C PRO A 244 -4.01 -20.47 4.32
N ASN A 245 -5.34 -20.48 4.26
CA ASN A 245 -6.14 -21.10 3.20
C ASN A 245 -6.38 -20.16 1.99
N ILE A 246 -5.76 -18.98 1.93
CA ILE A 246 -6.03 -17.98 0.89
C ILE A 246 -5.78 -18.52 -0.54
N VAL A 247 -4.75 -19.33 -0.72
CA VAL A 247 -4.42 -19.95 -2.01
C VAL A 247 -5.55 -20.90 -2.42
N CYS A 248 -6.03 -21.73 -1.48
CA CYS A 248 -7.13 -22.65 -1.70
C CYS A 248 -8.41 -21.88 -2.08
N HIS A 249 -8.74 -20.78 -1.38
CA HIS A 249 -9.90 -19.94 -1.71
C HIS A 249 -9.80 -19.34 -3.12
N ALA A 250 -8.62 -18.84 -3.49
CA ALA A 250 -8.40 -18.32 -4.84
C ALA A 250 -8.55 -19.43 -5.90
N MET A 251 -8.04 -20.63 -5.63
CA MET A 251 -8.20 -21.78 -6.51
C MET A 251 -9.66 -22.20 -6.64
N CYS A 252 -10.48 -22.14 -5.59
CA CYS A 252 -11.93 -22.36 -5.71
C CYS A 252 -12.59 -21.41 -6.71
N LEU A 253 -12.24 -20.12 -6.68
CA LEU A 253 -12.81 -19.13 -7.59
C LEU A 253 -12.31 -19.31 -9.03
N LEU A 254 -11.01 -19.57 -9.20
CA LEU A 254 -10.39 -19.67 -10.51
C LEU A 254 -10.61 -21.04 -11.16
N LEU A 255 -10.69 -22.14 -10.42
CA LEU A 255 -10.97 -23.47 -10.98
C LEU A 255 -12.45 -23.79 -11.03
N GLY A 256 -13.26 -23.18 -10.14
CA GLY A 256 -14.69 -23.41 -10.07
C GLY A 256 -15.51 -22.75 -11.19
N SER A 257 -14.93 -21.83 -11.96
CA SER A 257 -15.58 -21.25 -13.14
C SER A 257 -15.79 -22.32 -14.21
N ARG A 258 -17.01 -22.45 -14.75
CA ARG A 258 -17.35 -23.43 -15.82
C ARG A 258 -16.49 -23.27 -17.08
N ASN A 259 -15.96 -22.07 -17.30
CA ASN A 259 -15.13 -21.74 -18.44
C ASN A 259 -13.88 -20.98 -17.95
N GLU A 260 -12.68 -21.48 -18.27
CA GLU A 260 -11.41 -20.79 -17.94
C GLU A 260 -11.34 -19.37 -18.51
N ARG A 261 -12.16 -19.07 -19.52
CA ARG A 261 -12.27 -17.78 -20.18
C ARG A 261 -13.07 -16.75 -19.36
N GLU A 262 -13.92 -17.14 -18.42
CA GLU A 262 -14.80 -16.18 -17.73
C GLU A 262 -14.14 -15.47 -16.54
N SER A 263 -13.00 -15.96 -16.07
CA SER A 263 -12.30 -15.40 -14.90
C SER A 263 -10.82 -15.25 -15.16
N GLY A 264 -10.34 -14.01 -15.29
CA GLY A 264 -8.92 -13.74 -15.54
C GLY A 264 -8.07 -13.64 -14.27
N PHE A 265 -8.68 -13.24 -13.16
CA PHE A 265 -8.03 -13.09 -11.86
C PHE A 265 -9.03 -13.13 -10.70
N ALA A 266 -8.52 -13.37 -9.50
CA ALA A 266 -9.23 -13.22 -8.23
C ALA A 266 -8.50 -12.17 -7.36
N GLN A 267 -9.17 -11.05 -7.10
CA GLN A 267 -8.65 -9.96 -6.28
C GLN A 267 -9.10 -10.13 -4.83
N CYS A 268 -8.15 -10.20 -3.90
CA CYS A 268 -8.44 -10.17 -2.48
C CYS A 268 -8.68 -8.72 -2.02
N PRO A 269 -9.56 -8.50 -1.04
CA PRO A 269 -9.65 -7.23 -0.34
C PRO A 269 -8.32 -6.95 0.40
N GLN A 270 -7.93 -5.69 0.49
CA GLN A 270 -6.73 -5.26 1.19
C GLN A 270 -7.15 -4.67 2.54
N TYR A 271 -6.76 -5.31 3.63
CA TYR A 271 -7.03 -4.79 4.98
C TYR A 271 -5.75 -4.28 5.63
N PHE A 272 -5.85 -3.12 6.26
CA PHE A 272 -4.75 -2.45 6.96
C PHE A 272 -4.78 -2.81 8.45
N TYR A 273 -3.63 -3.17 9.04
CA TYR A 273 -3.51 -3.33 10.51
C TYR A 273 -3.22 -1.99 11.20
N ASP A 274 -3.30 -1.97 12.54
CA ASP A 274 -3.16 -0.76 13.39
C ASP A 274 -4.16 0.34 13.03
N LYS A 275 -5.41 -0.10 12.87
CA LYS A 275 -6.56 0.73 12.51
C LYS A 275 -6.83 1.78 13.58
N LEU A 276 -6.79 3.04 13.17
CA LEU A 276 -7.28 4.13 14.00
C LEU A 276 -8.81 4.02 14.17
N LYS A 277 -9.27 4.17 15.41
CA LYS A 277 -10.70 4.19 15.71
C LYS A 277 -11.38 5.30 14.90
N HIS A 278 -12.45 4.94 14.20
CA HIS A 278 -13.23 5.80 13.30
C HIS A 278 -12.54 6.29 12.02
N ASP A 279 -11.33 5.82 11.70
CA ASP A 279 -10.61 6.15 10.46
C ASP A 279 -10.69 7.64 10.07
N PRO A 280 -10.05 8.56 10.84
CA PRO A 280 -10.11 9.99 10.58
C PRO A 280 -9.50 10.40 9.23
N PHE A 281 -8.68 9.54 8.62
CA PHE A 281 -7.96 9.76 7.36
C PHE A 281 -8.58 9.07 6.15
N GLY A 282 -9.60 8.23 6.35
CA GLY A 282 -10.16 7.41 5.27
C GLY A 282 -9.15 6.43 4.68
N ASN A 283 -8.06 6.13 5.40
CA ASN A 283 -6.92 5.36 4.88
C ASN A 283 -7.15 3.86 4.92
N GLN A 284 -8.21 3.39 5.59
CA GLN A 284 -8.56 1.97 5.60
C GLN A 284 -9.23 1.53 4.30
N PHE A 285 -9.66 2.50 3.47
CA PHE A 285 -10.38 2.27 2.20
C PHE A 285 -11.60 1.33 2.37
N GLU A 286 -12.15 1.23 3.58
CA GLU A 286 -13.15 0.19 3.92
C GLU A 286 -14.41 0.33 3.07
N VAL A 287 -14.81 1.57 2.83
CA VAL A 287 -15.90 1.97 1.93
C VAL A 287 -15.61 1.54 0.50
N LEU A 288 -14.42 1.85 -0.02
CA LEU A 288 -14.04 1.53 -1.39
C LEU A 288 -14.13 0.02 -1.63
N HIS A 289 -13.70 -0.78 -0.66
CA HIS A 289 -13.78 -2.24 -0.75
C HIS A 289 -15.20 -2.77 -0.62
N LYS A 290 -15.87 -2.46 0.50
CA LYS A 290 -17.18 -3.04 0.85
C LYS A 290 -18.30 -2.56 -0.05
N TYR A 291 -18.21 -1.33 -0.54
CA TYR A 291 -19.25 -0.77 -1.39
C TYR A 291 -18.86 -0.83 -2.86
N LEU A 292 -17.83 -0.09 -3.28
CA LEU A 292 -17.48 0.00 -4.71
C LEU A 292 -16.95 -1.34 -5.24
N GLY A 293 -16.13 -2.03 -4.45
CA GLY A 293 -15.59 -3.35 -4.81
C GLY A 293 -16.68 -4.41 -4.95
N ASN A 294 -17.61 -4.49 -4.01
CA ASN A 294 -18.75 -5.42 -4.08
C ASN A 294 -19.71 -5.06 -5.21
N GLY A 295 -20.00 -3.77 -5.41
CA GLY A 295 -20.83 -3.29 -6.52
C GLY A 295 -20.22 -3.62 -7.89
N ALA A 296 -18.92 -3.36 -8.08
CA ALA A 296 -18.21 -3.73 -9.30
C ALA A 296 -18.17 -5.25 -9.52
N SER A 297 -18.05 -6.02 -8.44
CA SER A 297 -18.09 -7.49 -8.48
C SER A 297 -19.42 -8.05 -8.99
N GLY A 298 -20.52 -7.33 -8.80
CA GLY A 298 -21.84 -7.70 -9.33
C GLY A 298 -22.03 -7.42 -10.83
N ILE A 299 -21.15 -6.64 -11.46
CA ILE A 299 -21.24 -6.27 -12.89
C ILE A 299 -20.24 -7.08 -13.71
N GLN A 300 -18.94 -6.85 -13.48
CA GLN A 300 -17.86 -7.43 -14.30
C GLN A 300 -16.72 -8.01 -13.45
N GLY A 301 -16.68 -7.70 -12.14
CA GLY A 301 -15.56 -8.03 -11.26
C GLY A 301 -14.84 -6.79 -10.73
N PRO A 302 -14.06 -6.93 -9.66
CA PRO A 302 -13.26 -5.84 -9.11
C PRO A 302 -12.08 -5.49 -10.03
N PHE A 303 -11.61 -4.24 -9.98
CA PHE A 303 -10.38 -3.84 -10.67
C PHE A 303 -9.14 -4.45 -10.01
N VAL A 304 -8.07 -4.68 -10.78
CA VAL A 304 -6.76 -5.03 -10.23
C VAL A 304 -6.21 -3.84 -9.47
N ARG A 305 -5.86 -4.03 -8.19
CA ARG A 305 -5.40 -2.95 -7.30
C ARG A 305 -3.90 -2.94 -7.02
N GLY A 306 -3.14 -3.77 -7.74
CA GLY A 306 -1.67 -3.77 -7.70
C GLY A 306 -1.02 -4.67 -6.65
N THR A 307 -1.80 -5.36 -5.81
CA THR A 307 -1.35 -6.36 -4.81
C THR A 307 -2.53 -7.25 -4.39
N GLY A 308 -2.25 -8.43 -3.83
CA GLY A 308 -3.24 -9.37 -3.31
C GLY A 308 -4.12 -9.97 -4.39
N CYS A 309 -3.58 -10.24 -5.57
CA CYS A 309 -4.37 -10.67 -6.72
C CYS A 309 -3.78 -11.91 -7.39
N PHE A 310 -4.60 -12.96 -7.53
CA PHE A 310 -4.27 -14.20 -8.20
C PHE A 310 -4.67 -14.11 -9.66
N HIS A 311 -3.70 -14.10 -10.57
CA HIS A 311 -3.90 -13.98 -12.01
C HIS A 311 -3.72 -15.34 -12.70
N ARG A 312 -4.45 -15.56 -13.78
CA ARG A 312 -4.08 -16.57 -14.77
C ARG A 312 -2.91 -16.10 -15.61
N ARG A 313 -1.86 -16.92 -15.73
CA ARG A 313 -0.70 -16.62 -16.58
C ARG A 313 -1.08 -16.38 -18.04
N LYS A 314 -2.00 -17.19 -18.59
CA LYS A 314 -2.48 -17.04 -19.98
C LYS A 314 -3.07 -15.65 -20.24
N VAL A 315 -3.79 -15.08 -19.25
CA VAL A 315 -4.39 -13.74 -19.36
C VAL A 315 -3.31 -12.65 -19.33
N ILE A 316 -2.28 -12.79 -18.50
CA ILE A 316 -1.10 -11.90 -18.51
C ILE A 316 -0.40 -11.90 -19.88
N TYR A 317 -0.41 -13.03 -20.59
CA TYR A 317 0.14 -13.15 -21.95
C TYR A 317 -0.78 -12.65 -23.07
N GLY A 318 -1.95 -12.09 -22.72
CA GLY A 318 -2.89 -11.54 -23.70
C GLY A 318 -3.85 -12.56 -24.32
N ALA A 319 -3.99 -13.76 -23.75
CA ALA A 319 -5.07 -14.67 -24.14
C ALA A 319 -6.41 -14.09 -23.67
N CYS A 320 -7.15 -13.49 -24.60
CA CYS A 320 -8.36 -12.72 -24.32
C CYS A 320 -9.60 -13.62 -24.21
N PRO A 321 -10.42 -13.46 -23.17
CA PRO A 321 -11.84 -13.80 -23.23
C PRO A 321 -12.65 -12.56 -23.65
N HIS A 322 -13.48 -12.71 -24.69
CA HIS A 322 -14.15 -11.63 -25.42
C HIS A 322 -14.69 -10.44 -24.60
N ASP A 323 -14.54 -9.25 -25.21
CA ASP A 323 -14.93 -7.92 -24.73
C ASP A 323 -16.44 -7.73 -24.56
N ILE A 324 -16.87 -7.25 -23.39
CA ILE A 324 -18.07 -6.41 -23.23
C ILE A 324 -17.74 -5.28 -22.23
N GLY A 325 -17.87 -4.03 -22.67
CA GLY A 325 -17.65 -2.85 -21.84
C GLY A 325 -18.88 -2.50 -20.99
N SER A 326 -18.65 -1.88 -19.82
CA SER A 326 -19.71 -1.20 -19.08
C SER A 326 -19.21 0.11 -18.45
N GLN A 327 -20.07 1.13 -18.53
CA GLN A 327 -19.84 2.45 -17.95
C GLN A 327 -20.31 2.48 -16.49
N ALA A 328 -19.54 3.16 -15.63
CA ALA A 328 -19.94 3.45 -14.26
C ALA A 328 -20.66 4.81 -14.17
N LYS A 329 -21.77 4.87 -13.43
CA LYS A 329 -22.36 6.13 -12.92
C LYS A 329 -22.14 6.18 -11.41
N SER A 330 -21.75 7.35 -10.91
CA SER A 330 -21.47 7.62 -9.49
C SER A 330 -22.44 8.65 -8.95
N LEU A 331 -23.03 8.37 -7.79
CA LEU A 331 -23.26 9.23 -6.62
C LEU A 331 -24.05 8.42 -5.56
N THR A 332 -23.58 8.33 -4.31
CA THR A 332 -24.14 7.43 -3.28
C THR A 332 -24.73 8.18 -2.06
N PRO A 333 -25.91 7.76 -1.53
CA PRO A 333 -26.52 8.33 -0.32
C PRO A 333 -26.05 7.67 0.99
N VAL A 334 -26.34 8.30 2.14
CA VAL A 334 -25.95 7.87 3.51
C VAL A 334 -26.55 6.50 3.91
N HIS A 335 -27.73 6.14 3.41
CA HIS A 335 -28.46 4.94 3.84
C HIS A 335 -27.69 3.64 3.56
N GLU A 336 -27.00 3.56 2.42
CA GLU A 336 -26.24 2.39 1.98
C GLU A 336 -25.00 2.11 2.87
N TYR A 337 -24.46 3.12 3.57
CA TYR A 337 -23.35 2.93 4.51
C TYR A 337 -23.79 2.23 5.79
N LEU A 338 -25.04 2.47 6.21
CA LEU A 338 -25.61 1.84 7.40
C LEU A 338 -25.97 0.37 7.12
N GLU A 339 -26.43 0.07 5.91
CA GLU A 339 -26.76 -1.30 5.48
C GLU A 339 -25.53 -2.23 5.44
N ILE A 340 -24.33 -1.69 5.15
CA ILE A 340 -23.06 -2.44 5.17
C ILE A 340 -22.35 -2.43 6.53
N GLY A 341 -23.01 -1.96 7.59
CA GLY A 341 -22.49 -1.94 8.96
C GLY A 341 -21.39 -0.92 9.23
N LEU A 342 -21.24 0.10 8.38
CA LEU A 342 -20.27 1.18 8.58
C LEU A 342 -20.91 2.37 9.32
N SER A 343 -20.10 3.10 10.10
CA SER A 343 -20.61 4.24 10.88
C SER A 343 -20.85 5.49 10.01
N ILE A 344 -21.82 6.33 10.39
CA ILE A 344 -22.04 7.66 9.81
C ILE A 344 -20.76 8.51 9.87
N ARG A 345 -19.95 8.32 10.91
CA ARG A 345 -18.65 8.98 11.06
C ARG A 345 -17.64 8.55 9.99
N ALA A 346 -17.62 7.28 9.60
CA ALA A 346 -16.78 6.77 8.51
C ALA A 346 -17.24 7.32 7.16
N TRP A 347 -18.55 7.41 6.92
CA TRP A 347 -19.10 8.11 5.75
C TRP A 347 -18.63 9.57 5.69
N TRP A 348 -18.80 10.30 6.79
CA TRP A 348 -18.41 11.71 6.86
C TRP A 348 -16.90 11.91 6.65
N ASN A 349 -16.06 11.06 7.26
CA ASN A 349 -14.61 11.11 7.07
C ASN A 349 -14.22 10.88 5.60
N ASN A 350 -14.86 9.92 4.92
CA ASN A 350 -14.63 9.65 3.51
C ASN A 350 -15.01 10.85 2.61
N GLN A 351 -16.14 11.50 2.88
CA GLN A 351 -16.57 12.70 2.15
C GLN A 351 -15.58 13.88 2.35
N ARG A 352 -15.11 14.09 3.59
CA ARG A 352 -14.12 15.14 3.90
C ARG A 352 -12.79 14.89 3.20
N MET A 353 -12.27 13.67 3.27
CA MET A 353 -10.99 13.31 2.67
C MET A 353 -11.06 13.30 1.14
N GLY A 354 -12.20 12.91 0.55
CA GLY A 354 -12.43 13.05 -0.89
C GLY A 354 -12.27 14.49 -1.37
N ARG A 355 -12.82 15.46 -0.64
CA ARG A 355 -12.68 16.90 -0.96
C ARG A 355 -11.25 17.40 -0.78
N ILE A 356 -10.58 17.05 0.32
CA ILE A 356 -9.17 17.42 0.57
C ILE A 356 -8.25 16.85 -0.51
N ASN A 357 -8.47 15.59 -0.90
CA ASN A 357 -7.69 14.93 -1.95
C ASN A 357 -7.91 15.57 -3.33
N ALA A 358 -9.15 15.96 -3.63
CA ALA A 358 -9.47 16.65 -4.89
C ALA A 358 -8.80 18.02 -4.99
N THR A 359 -8.80 18.82 -3.93
CA THR A 359 -8.24 20.18 -3.96
C THR A 359 -6.72 20.21 -3.88
N ASN A 360 -6.10 19.19 -3.28
CA ASN A 360 -4.66 19.13 -3.06
C ASN A 360 -3.97 18.19 -4.07
N PRO A 361 -3.78 16.88 -3.81
CA PRO A 361 -3.00 16.02 -4.69
C PRO A 361 -3.57 15.87 -6.09
N TRP A 362 -4.90 15.86 -6.29
CA TRP A 362 -5.47 15.74 -7.64
C TRP A 362 -5.27 17.01 -8.47
N LEU A 363 -5.30 18.20 -7.86
CA LEU A 363 -4.99 19.45 -8.56
C LEU A 363 -3.55 19.44 -9.07
N PHE A 364 -2.59 19.09 -8.22
CA PHE A 364 -1.18 18.96 -8.64
C PHE A 364 -0.99 17.84 -9.67
N GLY A 365 -1.69 16.72 -9.52
CA GLY A 365 -1.70 15.63 -10.49
C GLY A 365 -2.21 16.08 -11.87
N ALA A 366 -3.34 16.80 -11.91
CA ALA A 366 -3.92 17.33 -13.15
C ALA A 366 -3.00 18.35 -13.83
N ILE A 367 -2.42 19.27 -13.06
CA ILE A 367 -1.42 20.23 -13.57
C ILE A 367 -0.21 19.48 -14.13
N SER A 368 0.31 18.48 -13.42
CA SER A 368 1.46 17.68 -13.88
C SER A 368 1.16 16.94 -15.18
N VAL A 369 -0.03 16.33 -15.30
CA VAL A 369 -0.49 15.69 -16.54
C VAL A 369 -0.63 16.71 -17.67
N PHE A 370 -1.21 17.87 -17.41
CA PHE A 370 -1.35 18.94 -18.39
C PHE A 370 0.01 19.45 -18.88
N LEU A 371 0.95 19.71 -17.97
CA LEU A 371 2.33 20.11 -18.32
C LEU A 371 3.07 19.03 -19.11
N LYS A 372 2.82 17.75 -18.80
CA LYS A 372 3.35 16.62 -19.57
C LYS A 372 2.77 16.56 -20.98
N ILE A 373 1.46 16.79 -21.14
CA ILE A 373 0.81 16.88 -22.46
C ILE A 373 1.44 18.02 -23.28
N LEU A 374 1.71 19.16 -22.64
CA LEU A 374 2.40 20.29 -23.26
C LEU A 374 3.91 20.08 -23.46
N ARG A 375 4.48 18.95 -23.01
CA ARG A 375 5.91 18.61 -23.05
C ARG A 375 6.81 19.66 -22.35
N VAL A 376 6.25 20.42 -21.42
CA VAL A 376 6.99 21.45 -20.65
C VAL A 376 7.76 20.82 -19.50
N SER A 377 7.26 19.74 -18.91
CA SER A 377 7.94 19.00 -17.85
C SER A 377 7.66 17.49 -17.91
N GLY A 378 8.61 16.70 -17.39
CA GLY A 378 8.41 15.27 -17.15
C GLY A 378 7.68 15.02 -15.83
N THR A 379 6.89 13.94 -15.76
CA THR A 379 6.38 13.42 -14.49
C THR A 379 7.50 12.64 -13.80
N VAL A 380 8.06 13.18 -12.72
CA VAL A 380 9.02 12.45 -11.87
C VAL A 380 8.22 11.51 -10.97
N PHE A 381 8.44 10.20 -11.09
CA PHE A 381 7.90 9.21 -10.18
C PHE A 381 8.94 8.94 -9.10
N GLU A 382 8.69 9.46 -7.90
CA GLU A 382 9.52 9.25 -6.72
C GLU A 382 8.87 8.17 -5.86
N VAL A 383 9.65 7.14 -5.50
CA VAL A 383 9.17 6.04 -4.66
C VAL A 383 9.14 6.54 -3.22
N THR A 384 7.95 6.54 -2.62
CA THR A 384 7.77 6.95 -1.22
C THR A 384 8.38 5.93 -0.26
N GLN A 385 9.12 6.41 0.75
CA GLN A 385 9.67 5.57 1.81
C GLN A 385 8.57 4.96 2.68
N LYS A 386 8.70 3.68 3.03
CA LYS A 386 7.81 2.98 3.97
C LYS A 386 8.41 3.05 5.38
N GLU A 387 7.84 3.90 6.25
CA GLU A 387 8.29 4.04 7.65
C GLU A 387 7.74 2.92 8.56
N GLN A 388 8.50 2.51 9.58
CA GLN A 388 7.99 1.66 10.68
C GLN A 388 7.32 2.54 11.75
N SER A 389 6.16 2.10 12.26
CA SER A 389 5.46 2.80 13.35
C SER A 389 6.29 2.78 14.64
N SER A 390 6.61 3.94 15.20
CA SER A 390 7.11 4.06 16.56
C SER A 390 5.92 4.09 17.53
N ASN A 391 5.97 3.19 18.53
CA ASN A 391 4.90 2.92 19.49
C ASN A 391 4.75 4.03 20.54
N ASN A 392 4.40 5.25 20.12
CA ASN A 392 4.06 6.34 21.05
C ASN A 392 2.54 6.55 21.03
N GLY A 393 1.83 5.87 21.94
CA GLY A 393 0.36 5.87 22.10
C GLY A 393 -0.29 7.20 22.51
N GLY A 394 0.35 8.35 22.24
CA GLY A 394 -0.20 9.69 22.52
C GLY A 394 -0.68 10.47 21.28
N ASP A 395 -0.41 9.95 20.07
CA ASP A 395 -0.49 10.70 18.81
C ASP A 395 -1.64 10.24 17.87
N GLU A 396 -2.49 9.33 18.32
CA GLU A 396 -3.44 8.61 17.46
C GLU A 396 -4.54 9.51 16.84
N GLY A 397 -4.62 9.50 15.50
CA GLY A 397 -5.74 10.08 14.74
C GLY A 397 -5.67 11.58 14.44
N ARG A 398 -4.53 12.25 14.66
CA ARG A 398 -4.33 13.67 14.32
C ARG A 398 -3.64 13.85 12.97
N PHE A 399 -4.23 14.68 12.12
CA PHE A 399 -3.68 15.02 10.80
C PHE A 399 -2.34 15.74 10.95
N THR A 400 -1.33 15.28 10.20
CA THR A 400 0.01 15.84 10.18
C THR A 400 0.22 16.71 8.96
N PHE A 401 1.07 17.73 9.10
CA PHE A 401 1.40 18.66 8.04
C PHE A 401 2.92 18.77 7.92
N ASP A 402 3.38 18.90 6.69
CA ASP A 402 4.78 19.13 6.33
C ASP A 402 4.90 20.39 5.45
N ALA A 403 6.12 20.71 5.03
CA ALA A 403 6.40 21.88 4.18
C ALA A 403 6.04 21.70 2.70
N SER A 404 5.36 20.60 2.35
CA SER A 404 4.97 20.28 0.98
C SER A 404 4.01 21.32 0.41
N PRO A 405 4.17 21.69 -0.87
CA PRO A 405 3.22 22.57 -1.55
C PRO A 405 1.82 21.95 -1.64
N LEU A 406 1.67 20.63 -1.42
CA LEU A 406 0.39 19.93 -1.43
C LEU A 406 -0.62 20.51 -0.44
N PHE A 407 -0.17 21.09 0.68
CA PHE A 407 -1.07 21.69 1.66
C PHE A 407 -1.49 23.12 1.33
N MET A 408 -0.85 23.78 0.34
CA MET A 408 -1.16 25.17 0.01
C MET A 408 -2.58 25.37 -0.52
N PRO A 409 -3.09 24.63 -1.54
CA PRO A 409 -4.41 24.91 -2.10
C PRO A 409 -5.53 24.79 -1.06
N GLY A 410 -5.52 23.73 -0.25
CA GLY A 410 -6.49 23.53 0.82
C GLY A 410 -6.40 24.59 1.91
N THR A 411 -5.20 25.06 2.25
CA THR A 411 -4.99 26.16 3.20
C THR A 411 -5.49 27.49 2.62
N THR A 412 -5.25 27.77 1.33
CA THR A 412 -5.77 28.96 0.64
C THR A 412 -7.28 28.98 0.61
N ILE A 413 -7.93 27.85 0.25
CA ILE A 413 -9.39 27.73 0.25
C ILE A 413 -9.93 27.98 1.65
N LEU A 414 -9.33 27.37 2.68
CA LEU A 414 -9.76 27.57 4.06
C LEU A 414 -9.66 29.05 4.47
N LEU A 415 -8.51 29.69 4.22
CA LEU A 415 -8.29 31.11 4.58
C LEU A 415 -9.23 32.05 3.82
N LEU A 416 -9.56 31.72 2.56
CA LEU A 416 -10.52 32.47 1.76
C LEU A 416 -11.93 32.38 2.36
N GLN A 417 -12.37 31.18 2.76
CA GLN A 417 -13.67 31.01 3.43
C GLN A 417 -13.70 31.72 4.78
N LEU A 418 -12.63 31.64 5.58
CA LEU A 418 -12.52 32.38 6.84
C LEU A 418 -12.55 33.90 6.64
N THR A 419 -11.91 34.40 5.59
CA THR A 419 -11.93 35.83 5.24
C THR A 419 -13.32 36.25 4.78
N ALA A 420 -14.03 35.42 4.01
CA ALA A 420 -15.42 35.67 3.61
C ALA A 420 -16.35 35.76 4.84
N PHE A 421 -16.15 34.91 5.86
CA PHE A 421 -16.87 35.04 7.13
C PHE A 421 -16.58 36.36 7.84
N VAL A 422 -15.31 36.76 7.96
CA VAL A 422 -14.95 38.02 8.62
C VAL A 422 -15.54 39.23 7.89
N VAL A 423 -15.50 39.25 6.55
CA VAL A 423 -16.05 40.34 5.73
C VAL A 423 -17.58 40.37 5.77
N GLY A 424 -18.23 39.21 5.70
CA GLY A 424 -19.70 39.08 5.71
C GLY A 424 -20.34 39.42 7.06
N PHE A 425 -19.74 38.97 8.17
CA PHE A 425 -20.22 39.28 9.52
C PHE A 425 -19.74 40.65 10.03
N GLY A 426 -18.62 41.17 9.52
CA GLY A 426 -18.04 42.46 9.89
C GLY A 426 -18.73 43.69 9.28
N GLY A 427 -19.83 43.52 8.55
CA GLY A 427 -20.64 44.62 8.01
C GLY A 427 -19.97 45.42 6.89
N MET A 428 -18.96 44.87 6.20
CA MET A 428 -18.27 45.54 5.09
C MET A 428 -19.00 45.42 3.73
N GLN A 429 -20.23 44.89 3.73
CA GLN A 429 -21.11 44.87 2.56
C GLN A 429 -22.16 45.99 2.67
N SER A 430 -22.34 46.74 1.58
CA SER A 430 -23.47 47.66 1.46
C SER A 430 -24.78 46.87 1.45
N PRO A 431 -25.82 47.32 2.16
CA PRO A 431 -27.07 46.58 2.25
C PRO A 431 -27.83 46.72 0.93
N SER A 432 -27.75 45.72 0.05
CA SER A 432 -28.68 45.61 -1.07
C SER A 432 -29.41 44.26 -1.02
N VAL A 433 -30.67 44.38 -0.62
CA VAL A 433 -31.87 43.61 -1.02
C VAL A 433 -31.85 42.09 -0.78
N ASN A 434 -32.75 41.68 0.12
CA ASN A 434 -33.34 40.35 0.29
C ASN A 434 -33.05 39.34 -0.83
N ASP A 435 -32.30 38.29 -0.53
CA ASP A 435 -32.39 37.07 -1.32
C ASP A 435 -31.96 35.84 -0.52
N ALA A 436 -32.73 34.75 -0.67
CA ALA A 436 -32.41 33.45 -0.09
C ALA A 436 -31.04 32.88 -0.55
N SER A 437 -30.39 33.51 -1.55
CA SER A 437 -29.05 33.18 -2.04
C SER A 437 -27.96 33.38 -0.99
N GLY A 438 -28.01 34.45 -0.18
CA GLY A 438 -26.97 34.75 0.81
C GLY A 438 -26.89 33.73 1.94
N LEU A 439 -28.03 33.17 2.35
CA LEU A 439 -28.08 32.09 3.35
C LEU A 439 -27.50 30.79 2.78
N GLY A 440 -27.78 30.47 1.52
CA GLY A 440 -27.19 29.31 0.82
C GLY A 440 -25.67 29.41 0.68
N GLU A 441 -25.15 30.59 0.36
CA GLU A 441 -23.71 30.86 0.28
C GLU A 441 -23.02 30.69 1.63
N ILE A 442 -23.59 31.25 2.70
CA ILE A 442 -23.07 31.08 4.07
C ILE A 442 -23.06 29.60 4.46
N VAL A 443 -24.14 28.87 4.19
CA VAL A 443 -24.22 27.42 4.48
C VAL A 443 -23.16 26.64 3.70
N CYS A 444 -22.96 26.94 2.41
CA CYS A 444 -21.91 26.33 1.60
C CYS A 444 -20.51 26.62 2.15
N SER A 445 -20.21 27.86 2.52
CA SER A 445 -18.95 28.25 3.16
C SER A 445 -18.73 27.52 4.48
N VAL A 446 -19.77 27.39 5.31
CA VAL A 446 -19.70 26.66 6.59
C VAL A 446 -19.39 25.18 6.32
N VAL A 447 -20.09 24.56 5.37
CA VAL A 447 -19.87 23.16 4.99
C VAL A 447 -18.44 22.94 4.49
N VAL A 448 -17.88 23.85 3.70
CA VAL A 448 -16.48 23.78 3.26
C VAL A 448 -15.53 23.86 4.46
N VAL A 449 -15.70 24.82 5.38
CA VAL A 449 -14.86 24.93 6.59
C VAL A 449 -14.93 23.66 7.45
N ILE A 450 -16.13 23.08 7.62
CA ILE A 450 -16.29 21.82 8.36
C ILE A 450 -15.59 20.66 7.64
N CYS A 451 -15.60 20.63 6.30
CA CYS A 451 -14.85 19.61 5.56
C CYS A 451 -13.33 19.75 5.76
N PHE A 452 -12.83 20.98 5.79
CA PHE A 452 -11.43 21.33 6.04
C PHE A 452 -11.09 21.48 7.53
N TRP A 453 -11.91 20.94 8.45
CA TRP A 453 -11.65 20.99 9.88
C TRP A 453 -10.25 20.49 10.32
N PRO A 454 -9.63 19.47 9.68
CA PRO A 454 -8.24 19.12 9.96
C PRO A 454 -7.26 20.27 9.70
N PHE A 455 -7.48 21.04 8.63
CA PHE A 455 -6.66 22.22 8.29
C PHE A 455 -6.92 23.37 9.27
N VAL A 456 -8.17 23.54 9.75
CA VAL A 456 -8.47 24.50 10.83
C VAL A 456 -7.67 24.16 12.09
N LYS A 457 -7.67 22.89 12.51
CA LYS A 457 -6.83 22.43 13.62
C LYS A 457 -5.34 22.64 13.32
N GLY A 458 -4.93 22.42 12.07
CA GLY A 458 -3.58 22.66 11.58
C GLY A 458 -3.11 24.12 11.70
N LEU A 459 -3.98 25.11 11.48
CA LEU A 459 -3.63 26.53 11.61
C LEU A 459 -3.17 26.90 13.04
N PHE A 460 -3.72 26.21 14.05
CA PHE A 460 -3.40 26.43 15.46
C PHE A 460 -2.56 25.29 16.08
N GLY A 461 -2.16 24.31 15.27
CA GLY A 461 -1.36 23.17 15.69
C GLY A 461 0.10 23.54 15.93
N LYS A 462 0.80 22.76 16.76
CA LYS A 462 2.23 22.90 17.01
C LYS A 462 3.01 21.69 16.49
N GLY A 463 4.26 21.92 16.08
CA GLY A 463 5.13 20.86 15.54
C GLY A 463 4.51 20.21 14.29
N LYS A 464 4.62 18.89 14.18
CA LYS A 464 4.09 18.09 13.05
C LYS A 464 2.57 18.16 12.85
N TYR A 465 1.83 18.72 13.81
CA TYR A 465 0.37 18.91 13.74
C TYR A 465 -0.04 20.31 13.27
N GLY A 466 0.93 21.22 13.14
CA GLY A 466 0.70 22.58 12.68
C GLY A 466 1.04 22.72 11.20
N ILE A 467 0.20 23.42 10.44
CA ILE A 467 0.56 23.82 9.07
C ILE A 467 1.78 24.75 9.17
N PRO A 468 2.87 24.50 8.43
CA PRO A 468 4.05 25.35 8.50
C PRO A 468 3.72 26.82 8.21
N VAL A 469 4.34 27.73 8.97
CA VAL A 469 4.11 29.18 8.84
C VAL A 469 4.38 29.66 7.41
N SER A 470 5.39 29.08 6.74
CA SER A 470 5.68 29.37 5.33
C SER A 470 4.50 29.05 4.40
N THR A 471 3.82 27.93 4.62
CA THR A 471 2.61 27.52 3.89
C THR A 471 1.44 28.45 4.21
N ILE A 472 1.25 28.82 5.47
CA ILE A 472 0.19 29.78 5.87
C ILE A 472 0.42 31.14 5.20
N CYS A 473 1.63 31.69 5.26
CA CYS A 473 1.96 33.00 4.66
C CYS A 473 1.72 33.02 3.14
N LYS A 474 2.20 31.99 2.41
CA LYS A 474 1.96 31.86 0.97
C LYS A 474 0.48 31.74 0.65
N SER A 475 -0.24 30.94 1.43
CA SER A 475 -1.68 30.72 1.26
C SER A 475 -2.51 31.97 1.54
N SER A 476 -2.13 32.75 2.57
CA SER A 476 -2.71 34.05 2.89
C SER A 476 -2.49 35.06 1.78
N LEU A 477 -1.28 35.13 1.22
CA LEU A 477 -1.00 36.00 0.09
C LEU A 477 -1.89 35.67 -1.11
N LEU A 478 -1.99 34.39 -1.49
CA LEU A 478 -2.86 33.93 -2.57
C LEU A 478 -4.33 34.26 -2.32
N SER A 479 -4.82 34.03 -1.09
CA SER A 479 -6.19 34.35 -0.70
C SER A 479 -6.47 35.86 -0.81
N LEU A 480 -5.59 36.71 -0.26
CA LEU A 480 -5.74 38.16 -0.30
C LEU A 480 -5.64 38.71 -1.73
N SER A 481 -4.71 38.19 -2.54
CA SER A 481 -4.60 38.55 -3.95
C SER A 481 -5.88 38.20 -4.72
N PHE A 482 -6.46 37.04 -4.47
CA PHE A 482 -7.74 36.65 -5.07
C PHE A 482 -8.86 37.61 -4.67
N VAL A 483 -9.00 37.92 -3.37
CA VAL A 483 -10.01 38.88 -2.88
C VAL A 483 -9.83 40.26 -3.51
N TYR A 484 -8.58 40.73 -3.63
CA TYR A 484 -8.25 41.99 -4.28
C TYR A 484 -8.65 42.01 -5.76
N LEU A 485 -8.33 40.95 -6.50
CA LEU A 485 -8.69 40.82 -7.92
C LEU A 485 -10.20 40.80 -8.13
N VAL A 486 -10.94 40.03 -7.33
CA VAL A 486 -12.42 39.97 -7.42
C VAL A 486 -13.04 41.34 -7.12
N LYS A 487 -12.56 42.04 -6.08
CA LYS A 487 -13.05 43.38 -5.74
C LYS A 487 -12.74 44.43 -6.80
N ASN A 488 -11.63 44.28 -7.53
CA ASN A 488 -11.31 45.18 -8.64
C ASN A 488 -12.10 44.83 -9.91
N ALA A 489 -12.33 43.56 -10.19
CA ALA A 489 -13.17 43.12 -11.30
C ALA A 489 -14.63 43.60 -11.12
N SER A 490 -15.16 43.55 -9.88
CA SER A 490 -16.51 44.03 -9.58
C SER A 490 -16.67 45.55 -9.62
N LYS A 491 -15.56 46.31 -9.67
CA LYS A 491 -15.57 47.78 -9.84
C LYS A 491 -15.43 48.21 -11.30
N SER A 492 -15.07 47.27 -12.18
CA SER A 492 -14.88 47.49 -13.62
C SER A 492 -16.10 47.09 -14.45
N GLN A 493 -17.11 46.49 -13.82
CA GLN A 493 -18.49 46.37 -14.30
C GLN A 493 -19.32 47.48 -13.68
#